data_AF-A0A1P8WZK8-F1
#
_entry.id   AF-A0A1P8WZK8-F1
#
_cell.length_a   1.000
_cell.length_b   1.000
_cell.length_c   1.000
_cell.angle_alpha   90.00
_cell.angle_beta   90.00
_cell.angle_gamma   90.00
#
_symmetry.space_group_name_H-M   'P 1'
#
loop_
_entity.id
_entity.type
_entity.pdbx_description
1 polymer ?
#
loop_
_entity_poly.entity_id
_entity_poly.type
_entity_poly.pdbx_seq_one_letter_code
_entity_poly.pdbx_strand_id
1 'polypeptide(L)' 'MSRKPRFAGYALMAVAALLAVAMRRGMLTEIGPFPVAAVALLVGMIGVMLVFTDLMVRGLYAQVDAAKRRDDDDEGG' A
#
# COMPACT_ATOMS: atom_id res chain seq x y z
N MET A 1 -0.10 0.75 16.82
CA MET A 1 -0.77 0.39 15.55
C MET A 1 0.08 -0.62 14.77
N SER A 2 -0.46 -1.79 14.42
CA SER A 2 0.28 -2.86 13.72
C SER A 2 0.77 -2.40 12.34
N ARG A 3 2.05 -2.62 11.99
CA ARG A 3 2.64 -2.32 10.66
C ARG A 3 2.29 -3.34 9.57
N LYS A 4 1.57 -4.41 9.94
CA LYS A 4 1.19 -5.53 9.07
C LYS A 4 0.52 -5.14 7.73
N PRO A 5 -0.46 -4.20 7.67
CA PRO A 5 -1.12 -3.86 6.41
C PRO A 5 -0.17 -3.20 5.40
N ARG A 6 0.76 -2.36 5.88
CA ARG A 6 1.77 -1.73 5.01
C ARG A 6 2.74 -2.74 4.43
N PHE A 7 3.20 -3.70 5.24
CA PHE A 7 4.08 -4.78 4.75
C PHE A 7 3.38 -5.65 3.70
N ALA A 8 2.10 -5.98 3.91
CA ALA A 8 1.31 -6.70 2.92
C ALA A 8 1.22 -5.91 1.59
N GLY A 9 0.96 -4.60 1.67
CA GLY A 9 0.93 -3.76 0.48
C GLY A 9 2.27 -3.71 -0.28
N TYR A 10 3.40 -3.57 0.42
CA TYR A 10 4.72 -3.65 -0.22
C TYR A 10 5.02 -5.02 -0.82
N ALA A 11 4.61 -6.10 -0.17
CA ALA A 11 4.77 -7.44 -0.71
C ALA A 11 3.99 -7.62 -2.03
N LEU A 12 2.76 -7.12 -2.10
CA LEU A 12 1.97 -7.13 -3.33
C LEU A 12 2.64 -6.30 -4.44
N MET A 13 3.14 -5.10 -4.12
CA MET A 13 3.89 -4.29 -5.09
C MET A 13 5.15 -5.01 -5.60
N ALA A 14 5.87 -5.72 -4.73
CA ALA A 14 7.03 -6.51 -5.13
C ALA A 14 6.63 -7.64 -6.08
N VAL A 15 5.52 -8.36 -5.80
CA VAL A 15 4.99 -9.40 -6.69
C VAL A 15 4.62 -8.82 -8.05
N ALA A 16 3.93 -7.68 -8.09
CA ALA A 16 3.58 -7.02 -9.34
C ALA A 16 4.83 -6.63 -10.16
N ALA A 17 5.85 -6.10 -9.51
CA ALA A 17 7.13 -5.76 -10.15
C ALA A 17 7.85 -7.01 -10.69
N LEU A 18 7.85 -8.10 -9.93
CA LEU A 18 8.43 -9.37 -10.36
C LEU A 18 7.70 -9.96 -11.57
N LEU A 19 6.37 -9.90 -11.60
CA LEU A 19 5.57 -10.31 -12.76
C LEU A 19 5.91 -9.49 -14.01
N ALA A 20 6.06 -8.17 -13.86
CA ALA A 20 6.47 -7.29 -14.95
C ALA A 20 7.87 -7.64 -15.48
N VAL A 21 8.83 -7.94 -14.59
CA VAL A 21 10.18 -8.38 -14.97
C VAL A 21 10.15 -9.75 -15.65
N ALA A 22 9.36 -10.70 -15.14
CA ALA A 22 9.22 -12.04 -15.72
C ALA A 22 8.63 -11.98 -17.14
N MET A 23 7.60 -11.13 -17.36
CA MET A 23 7.08 -10.85 -18.71
C MET A 23 8.16 -10.28 -19.63
N ARG A 24 8.92 -9.27 -19.15
CA ARG A 24 9.99 -8.66 -19.94
C ARG A 24 11.08 -9.65 -20.34
N ARG A 25 11.28 -10.70 -19.53
CA ARG A 25 12.23 -11.79 -19.80
C ARG A 25 11.66 -12.91 -20.66
N GLY A 26 10.39 -12.84 -21.06
CA GLY A 26 9.75 -13.89 -21.85
C GLY A 26 9.45 -15.17 -21.07
N MET A 27 9.47 -15.14 -19.73
CA MET A 27 9.24 -16.32 -18.89
C MET A 27 7.77 -16.75 -18.81
N LEU A 28 6.85 -15.95 -19.34
CA LEU A 28 5.40 -16.13 -19.23
C LEU A 28 4.72 -16.15 -20.61
N THR A 29 5.45 -16.53 -21.66
CA THR A 29 4.98 -16.56 -23.05
C THR A 29 3.82 -17.53 -23.28
N GLU A 30 3.74 -18.63 -22.53
CA GLU A 30 2.65 -19.62 -22.63
C GLU A 30 1.28 -19.05 -22.19
N ILE A 31 1.28 -18.09 -21.26
CA ILE A 31 0.06 -17.43 -20.76
C ILE A 31 -0.31 -16.23 -21.65
N GLY A 32 0.69 -15.64 -22.31
CA GLY A 32 0.55 -14.42 -23.10
C GLY A 32 0.63 -13.14 -22.27
N PRO A 33 0.91 -11.98 -22.91
CA PRO A 33 1.21 -10.74 -22.21
C PRO A 33 -0.01 -10.11 -21.53
N PHE A 34 -1.20 -10.27 -22.10
CA PHE A 34 -2.40 -9.57 -21.64
C PHE A 34 -2.90 -10.04 -20.25
N PRO A 35 -3.11 -11.34 -19.99
CA PRO A 35 -3.58 -11.80 -18.68
C PRO A 35 -2.58 -11.49 -17.57
N VAL A 36 -1.28 -11.64 -17.86
CA VAL A 36 -0.22 -11.38 -16.88
C VAL A 36 -0.13 -9.89 -16.55
N ALA A 37 -0.25 -9.01 -17.55
CA ALA A 37 -0.31 -7.57 -17.31
C ALA A 37 -1.53 -7.18 -16.46
N ALA A 38 -2.71 -7.76 -16.73
CA ALA A 38 -3.91 -7.50 -15.94
C ALA A 38 -3.72 -7.90 -14.46
N VAL A 39 -3.14 -9.07 -14.20
CA VAL A 39 -2.86 -9.54 -12.83
C VAL A 39 -1.82 -8.64 -12.16
N ALA A 40 -0.73 -8.29 -12.85
CA ALA A 40 0.30 -7.41 -12.29
C ALA A 40 -0.28 -6.04 -11.91
N LEU A 41 -1.13 -5.45 -12.75
CA LEU A 41 -1.78 -4.17 -12.49
C LEU A 41 -2.78 -4.27 -11.33
N LEU A 42 -3.60 -5.33 -11.28
CA LEU A 42 -4.55 -5.55 -10.17
C LEU A 42 -3.82 -5.69 -8.83
N VAL A 43 -2.81 -6.56 -8.78
CA VAL A 43 -2.01 -6.80 -7.58
C VAL A 43 -1.28 -5.53 -7.16
N GLY A 44 -0.70 -4.79 -8.12
CA GLY A 44 -0.05 -3.51 -7.87
C GLY A 44 -1.02 -2.47 -7.31
N MET A 45 -2.20 -2.34 -7.90
CA MET A 45 -3.26 -1.44 -7.43
C MET A 45 -3.65 -1.73 -5.98
N ILE A 46 -3.91 -3.00 -5.65
CA ILE A 46 -4.27 -3.40 -4.28
C ILE A 46 -3.12 -3.09 -3.32
N GLY A 47 -1.88 -3.38 -3.70
CA GLY A 47 -0.70 -3.07 -2.89
C GLY A 47 -0.58 -1.59 -2.56
N VAL A 48 -0.74 -0.73 -3.56
CA VAL A 48 -0.76 0.74 -3.39
C VAL A 48 -1.91 1.16 -2.49
N MET A 49 -3.12 0.66 -2.71
CA MET A 49 -4.30 1.00 -1.93
C MET A 49 -4.09 0.71 -0.44
N LEU A 50 -3.52 -0.45 -0.09
CA LEU A 50 -3.23 -0.82 1.31
C LEU A 50 -2.22 0.12 1.97
N VAL A 51 -1.13 0.45 1.27
CA VAL A 51 -0.10 1.35 1.79
C VAL A 51 -0.66 2.75 2.00
N PHE A 52 -1.39 3.28 1.02
CA PHE A 52 -2.02 4.59 1.10
C PHE A 52 -3.06 4.65 2.22
N THR A 53 -3.89 3.62 2.36
CA THR A 53 -4.91 3.55 3.41
C THR A 53 -4.26 3.55 4.80
N ASP A 54 -3.24 2.71 5.02
CA ASP A 54 -2.52 2.68 6.30
C ASP A 54 -1.85 4.03 6.62
N LEU A 55 -1.26 4.68 5.62
CA LEU A 55 -0.65 6.01 5.78
C LEU A 55 -1.68 7.09 6.12
N MET A 56 -2.79 7.14 5.38
CA MET A 56 -3.85 8.13 5.56
C MET A 56 -4.49 8.00 6.94
N VAL A 57 -4.83 6.77 7.33
CA VAL A 57 -5.43 6.49 8.65
C VAL A 57 -4.48 6.89 9.78
N ARG A 58 -3.20 6.54 9.70
CA ARG A 58 -2.21 6.94 10.71
C ARG A 58 -2.01 8.46 10.75
N GLY A 59 -1.98 9.11 9.60
CA GLY A 59 -1.86 10.56 9.49
C GLY A 59 -3.04 11.25 10.16
N LEU A 60 -4.26 10.76 9.94
CA LEU A 60 -5.46 11.28 10.57
C LEU A 60 -5.42 11.11 12.09
N TYR A 61 -5.08 9.91 12.58
CA TYR A 61 -4.98 9.68 14.03
C TYR A 61 -3.90 10.55 14.68
N ALA A 62 -2.75 10.74 14.04
CA ALA A 62 -1.70 11.61 14.57
C ALA A 62 -2.15 13.09 14.65
N GLN A 63 -2.92 13.57 13.67
CA GLN A 63 -3.49 14.91 13.70
C GLN A 63 -4.56 15.07 14.78
N VAL A 64 -5.43 14.06 14.94
CA VAL A 64 -6.46 14.06 16.00
C VAL A 64 -5.81 14.04 17.39
N ASP A 65 -4.80 13.19 17.61
CA ASP A 65 -4.08 13.14 18.89
C ASP A 65 -3.36 14.46 19.19
N ALA A 66 -2.80 15.13 18.18
CA ALA A 66 -2.18 16.43 18.34
C ALA A 66 -3.20 17.53 18.66
N ALA A 67 -4.39 17.50 18.05
CA ALA A 67 -5.46 18.44 18.34
C ALA A 67 -5.97 18.28 19.79
N LYS A 68 -6.24 17.04 20.22
CA LYS A 68 -6.70 16.76 21.59
C LYS A 68 -5.75 17.25 22.67
N ARG A 69 -4.44 17.04 22.48
CA ARG A 69 -3.43 17.55 23.43
C ARG A 69 -3.42 19.07 23.53
N ARG A 70 -3.72 19.76 22.43
CA ARG A 70 -3.81 21.22 22.39
C ARG A 70 -5.02 21.72 23.19
N ASP A 71 -6.17 21.06 23.04
CA ASP A 71 -7.38 21.41 23.77
C ASP A 71 -7.22 21.12 25.28
N ASP A 72 -6.60 20.00 25.65
CA ASP A 72 -6.29 19.68 27.06
C ASP A 72 -5.36 20.72 27.72
N ASP A 73 -4.38 21.23 26.96
CA ASP A 73 -3.45 22.29 27.42
C ASP A 73 -4.16 23.66 27.53
N ASP A 74 -5.16 23.95 26.71
CA ASP A 74 -5.93 25.21 26.73
C ASP A 74 -7.05 25.22 27.80
N GLU A 75 -7.62 24.07 28.17
CA GLU A 75 -8.64 23.97 29.24
C GLU A 75 -8.05 23.83 30.66
N GLY A 76 -6.76 23.51 30.78
CA GLY A 76 -6.06 23.25 32.05
C GLY A 76 -5.23 24.40 32.64
N GLY A 77 -5.22 25.59 32.00
CA GLY A 77 -4.45 26.78 32.43
C GLY A 77 -5.32 27.93 32.94
#